data_AF-A0A0X3W8J3-F1
#
_entry.id   AF-A0A0X3W8J3-F1
#
_cell.length_a   1.000
_cell.length_b   1.000
_cell.length_c   1.000
_cell.angle_alpha   90.00
_cell.angle_beta   90.00
_cell.angle_gamma   90.00
#
_symmetry.space_group_name_H-M   'P 1'
#
loop_
_entity.id
_entity.type
_entity.pdbx_description
1 polymer ?
#
loop_
_entity_poly.entity_id
_entity_poly.type
_entity_poly.pdbx_seq_one_letter_code
_entity_poly.pdbx_strand_id
1 'polypeptide(L)'
;MGTWDVGPFDNDTAADFSYTLDEAAADARAGIIHGTLTRVIDNAGYLEASESEEAVAAAALIAAQCPEGEPTDPVYGPEEPLPDLTSLRDLALQALDRVMTEPSELLDLWDESDGGPWRAHIRNLRDVLTPQPSGEQLNLI
;
A
#
# COMPACT_ATOMS: atom_id res chain seq x y z
N MET A 1 4.12 -1.68 17.85
CA MET A 1 4.32 -2.12 16.46
C MET A 1 5.39 -3.19 16.42
N GLY A 2 5.11 -4.35 15.82
CA GLY A 2 6.10 -5.38 15.52
C GLY A 2 6.74 -5.10 14.16
N THR A 3 7.62 -4.11 14.11
CA THR A 3 8.31 -3.67 12.87
C THR A 3 9.80 -3.93 12.98
N TRP A 4 10.47 -4.24 11.88
CA TRP A 4 11.92 -4.41 11.81
C TRP A 4 12.62 -3.49 10.80
N ASP A 5 11.86 -2.85 9.91
CA ASP A 5 12.32 -1.80 8.99
C ASP A 5 11.10 -0.97 8.53
N VAL A 6 11.28 -0.03 7.60
CA VAL A 6 10.27 0.97 7.21
C VAL A 6 9.48 0.61 5.95
N GLY A 7 9.79 -0.54 5.32
CA GLY A 7 9.14 -0.98 4.11
C GLY A 7 7.71 -1.50 4.34
N PRO A 8 6.92 -1.66 3.26
CA PRO A 8 5.50 -2.02 3.35
C PRO A 8 5.25 -3.40 3.97
N PHE A 9 6.24 -4.29 3.85
CA PHE A 9 6.20 -5.66 4.37
C PHE A 9 7.10 -5.87 5.59
N ASP A 10 7.70 -4.80 6.13
CA ASP A 10 8.63 -4.88 7.26
C ASP A 10 7.94 -4.81 8.64
N ASN A 11 6.79 -5.45 8.73
CA ASN A 11 5.99 -5.57 9.95
C ASN A 11 5.18 -6.88 9.93
N ASP A 12 4.87 -7.39 11.13
CA ASP A 12 4.16 -8.66 11.30
C ASP A 12 2.80 -8.67 10.58
N THR A 13 2.03 -7.57 10.65
CA THR A 13 0.68 -7.49 10.06
C THR A 13 0.72 -7.63 8.53
N ALA A 14 1.67 -6.97 7.87
CA ALA A 14 1.81 -7.04 6.42
C ALA A 14 2.27 -8.43 5.97
N ALA A 15 3.11 -9.10 6.74
CA ALA A 15 3.51 -10.49 6.47
C ALA A 15 2.31 -11.46 6.62
N ASP A 16 1.48 -11.30 7.65
CA ASP A 16 0.24 -12.07 7.83
C ASP A 16 -0.78 -11.79 6.71
N PHE A 17 -0.83 -10.56 6.20
CA PHE A 17 -1.66 -10.19 5.06
C PHE A 17 -1.20 -10.86 3.76
N SER A 18 0.10 -10.91 3.50
CA SER A 18 0.68 -11.68 2.38
C SER A 18 0.28 -13.15 2.45
N TYR A 19 0.43 -13.77 3.62
CA TYR A 19 0.01 -15.16 3.84
C TYR A 19 -1.49 -15.38 3.57
N THR A 20 -2.32 -14.41 3.97
CA THR A 20 -3.77 -14.44 3.69
C THR A 20 -4.06 -14.40 2.19
N LEU A 21 -3.31 -13.63 1.41
CA LEU A 21 -3.45 -13.57 -0.06
C LEU A 21 -3.01 -14.87 -0.73
N ASP A 22 -1.93 -15.49 -0.23
CA ASP A 22 -1.39 -16.73 -0.77
C ASP A 22 -2.37 -17.90 -0.59
N GLU A 23 -2.97 -18.03 0.60
CA GLU A 23 -3.98 -19.05 0.91
C GLU A 23 -5.33 -18.81 0.21
N ALA A 24 -5.59 -17.59 -0.27
CA ALA A 24 -6.82 -17.27 -0.97
C ALA A 24 -6.84 -17.84 -2.39
N ALA A 25 -8.04 -18.21 -2.86
CA ALA A 25 -8.26 -18.53 -4.27
C ALA A 25 -7.87 -17.35 -5.16
N ALA A 26 -7.27 -17.63 -6.32
CA ALA A 26 -6.71 -16.60 -7.21
C ALA A 26 -7.73 -15.51 -7.61
N ASP A 27 -9.00 -15.88 -7.79
CA ASP A 27 -10.11 -14.96 -8.12
C ASP A 27 -10.62 -14.14 -6.93
N ALA A 28 -10.28 -14.53 -5.69
CA ALA A 28 -10.64 -13.80 -4.47
C ALA A 28 -9.62 -12.71 -4.08
N ARG A 29 -8.35 -12.84 -4.52
CA ARG A 29 -7.24 -11.94 -4.12
C ARG A 29 -7.51 -10.46 -4.42
N ALA A 30 -8.04 -10.14 -5.60
CA ALA A 30 -8.41 -8.76 -5.94
C ALA A 30 -9.50 -8.20 -5.00
N GLY A 31 -10.46 -9.04 -4.62
CA GLY A 31 -11.53 -8.66 -3.69
C GLY A 31 -11.03 -8.39 -2.27
N ILE A 32 -10.05 -9.17 -1.80
CA ILE A 32 -9.38 -8.96 -0.51
C ILE A 32 -8.67 -7.60 -0.51
N ILE A 33 -7.84 -7.32 -1.52
CA ILE A 33 -7.10 -6.07 -1.64
C ILE A 33 -8.05 -4.87 -1.72
N HIS A 34 -9.08 -4.94 -2.56
CA HIS A 34 -10.11 -3.91 -2.64
C HIS A 34 -10.81 -3.69 -1.29
N GLY A 35 -11.19 -4.77 -0.60
CA GLY A 35 -11.87 -4.73 0.69
C GLY A 35 -11.01 -4.09 1.79
N THR A 36 -9.72 -4.42 1.86
CA THR A 36 -8.75 -3.83 2.78
C THR A 36 -8.64 -2.32 2.58
N LEU A 37 -8.44 -1.86 1.34
CA LEU A 37 -8.34 -0.43 1.04
C LEU A 37 -9.64 0.32 1.35
N THR A 38 -10.79 -0.26 1.00
CA THR A 38 -12.11 0.35 1.25
C THR A 38 -12.38 0.49 2.75
N ARG A 39 -12.03 -0.52 3.56
CA ARG A 39 -12.21 -0.47 5.02
C ARG A 39 -11.47 0.71 5.64
N VAL A 40 -10.23 0.96 5.22
CA VAL A 40 -9.46 2.11 5.69
C VAL A 40 -10.11 3.42 5.28
N ILE A 41 -10.50 3.56 4.01
CA ILE A 41 -11.13 4.78 3.49
C ILE A 41 -12.44 5.12 4.23
N ASP A 42 -13.27 4.10 4.48
CA ASP A 42 -14.57 4.28 5.13
C ASP A 42 -14.46 4.49 6.65
N ASN A 43 -13.29 4.24 7.27
CA ASN A 43 -13.06 4.46 8.69
C ASN A 43 -12.84 5.96 8.98
N ALA A 44 -13.91 6.68 9.33
CA ALA A 44 -13.87 8.08 9.77
C ALA A 44 -13.44 8.27 11.24
N GLY A 45 -13.22 7.18 11.98
CA GLY A 45 -12.85 7.17 13.40
C GLY A 45 -11.35 6.98 13.60
N TYR A 46 -10.98 6.45 14.77
CA TYR A 46 -9.61 6.04 15.04
C TYR A 46 -9.23 4.88 14.11
N LEU A 47 -8.18 5.07 13.32
CA LEU A 47 -7.67 4.04 12.42
C LEU A 47 -6.57 3.27 13.13
N GLU A 48 -6.78 1.97 13.32
CA GLU A 48 -5.83 1.09 14.00
C GLU A 48 -4.57 0.89 13.13
N ALA A 49 -3.44 0.62 13.78
CA ALA A 49 -2.17 0.47 13.08
C ALA A 49 -2.20 -0.71 12.11
N SER A 50 -2.82 -1.82 12.52
CA SER A 50 -2.93 -3.01 11.68
C SER A 50 -3.73 -2.75 10.39
N GLU A 51 -4.82 -1.98 10.46
CA GLU A 51 -5.58 -1.63 9.25
C GLU A 51 -4.75 -0.77 8.29
N SER A 52 -3.94 0.13 8.86
CA SER A 52 -3.04 0.98 8.08
C SER A 52 -1.89 0.19 7.44
N GLU A 53 -1.29 -0.75 8.19
CA GLU A 53 -0.23 -1.63 7.71
C GLU A 53 -0.70 -2.50 6.53
N GLU A 54 -1.88 -3.14 6.65
CA GLU A 54 -2.48 -3.89 5.54
C GLU A 54 -2.74 -3.01 4.32
N ALA A 55 -3.23 -1.78 4.51
CA ALA A 55 -3.50 -0.87 3.41
C ALA A 55 -2.23 -0.36 2.71
N VAL A 56 -1.14 -0.13 3.46
CA VAL A 56 0.16 0.23 2.89
C VAL A 56 0.74 -0.95 2.10
N ALA A 57 0.64 -2.18 2.62
CA ALA A 57 1.04 -3.38 1.89
C ALA A 57 0.22 -3.55 0.60
N ALA A 58 -1.11 -3.45 0.69
CA ALA A 58 -2.01 -3.50 -0.47
C ALA A 58 -1.69 -2.42 -1.52
N ALA A 59 -1.39 -1.20 -1.10
CA ALA A 59 -0.98 -0.12 -2.00
C ALA A 59 0.37 -0.42 -2.69
N ALA A 60 1.33 -1.02 -1.96
CA ALA A 60 2.60 -1.45 -2.52
C ALA A 60 2.46 -2.55 -3.58
N LEU A 61 1.55 -3.51 -3.38
CA LEU A 61 1.23 -4.55 -4.37
C LEU A 61 0.70 -3.94 -5.68
N ILE A 62 -0.13 -2.90 -5.59
CA ILE A 62 -0.66 -2.18 -6.76
C ILE A 62 0.45 -1.35 -7.42
N ALA A 63 1.27 -0.68 -6.62
CA ALA A 63 2.39 0.11 -7.09
C ALA A 63 3.40 -0.75 -7.86
N ALA A 64 3.69 -1.98 -7.41
CA ALA A 64 4.58 -2.93 -8.07
C ALA A 64 4.11 -3.35 -9.49
N GLN A 65 2.82 -3.19 -9.81
CA GLN A 65 2.28 -3.44 -11.15
C GLN A 65 2.33 -2.21 -12.07
N CYS A 66 2.80 -1.06 -11.56
CA CYS A 66 2.96 0.17 -12.33
C CYS A 66 4.34 0.23 -13.01
N PRO A 67 4.51 1.00 -14.10
CA PRO A 67 5.78 1.05 -14.84
C PRO A 67 7.01 1.49 -14.04
N GLU A 68 6.83 2.32 -13.01
CA GLU A 68 7.88 2.79 -12.10
C GLU A 68 7.83 2.09 -10.73
N GLY A 69 7.06 1.01 -10.65
CA GLY A 69 6.93 0.20 -9.44
C GLY A 69 8.16 -0.67 -9.20
N GLU A 70 8.63 -0.66 -7.95
CA GLU A 70 9.59 -1.66 -7.50
C GLU A 70 8.88 -3.00 -7.28
N PRO A 71 9.56 -4.14 -7.52
CA PRO A 71 9.03 -5.45 -7.18
C PRO A 71 8.63 -5.54 -5.71
N THR A 72 7.64 -6.38 -5.42
CA THR A 72 7.22 -6.68 -4.06
C THR A 72 8.34 -7.32 -3.26
N ASP A 73 8.28 -7.18 -1.94
CA ASP A 73 9.29 -7.77 -1.05
C ASP A 73 9.36 -9.30 -1.27
N PRO A 74 10.57 -9.86 -1.52
CA PRO A 74 10.71 -11.27 -1.88
C PRO A 74 10.69 -12.22 -0.67
N VAL A 75 10.67 -11.70 0.56
CA VAL A 75 10.70 -12.49 1.80
C VAL A 75 9.34 -12.47 2.49
N TYR A 76 8.70 -11.30 2.57
CA TYR A 76 7.46 -11.09 3.31
C TYR A 76 6.29 -10.60 2.43
N GLY A 77 6.51 -10.40 1.13
CA GLY A 77 5.44 -10.22 0.15
C GLY A 77 4.75 -11.55 -0.20
N PRO A 78 3.59 -11.51 -0.89
CA PRO A 78 2.89 -12.71 -1.32
C PRO A 78 3.72 -13.50 -2.33
N GLU A 79 3.78 -14.81 -2.16
CA GLU A 79 4.51 -15.72 -3.05
C GLU A 79 3.69 -16.06 -4.32
N GLU A 80 2.37 -16.02 -4.19
CA GLU A 80 1.45 -16.41 -5.25
C GLU A 80 1.09 -15.24 -6.18
N PRO A 81 0.83 -15.48 -7.48
CA PRO A 81 0.59 -14.40 -8.43
C PRO A 81 -0.70 -13.63 -8.11
N LEU A 82 -0.61 -12.31 -8.25
CA LEU A 82 -1.76 -11.41 -8.14
C LEU A 82 -2.39 -11.17 -9.53
N PRO A 83 -3.72 -10.96 -9.59
CA PRO A 83 -4.37 -10.49 -10.81
C PRO A 83 -3.94 -9.05 -11.14
N ASP A 84 -4.43 -8.52 -12.27
CA ASP A 84 -4.26 -7.09 -12.59
C ASP A 84 -5.00 -6.22 -11.57
N LEU A 85 -4.25 -5.43 -10.82
CA LEU A 85 -4.74 -4.51 -9.80
C LEU A 85 -4.60 -3.04 -10.22
N THR A 86 -4.15 -2.75 -11.45
CA THR A 86 -3.87 -1.37 -11.89
C THR A 86 -5.12 -0.47 -11.90
N SER A 87 -6.31 -1.06 -11.98
CA SER A 87 -7.59 -0.35 -11.82
C SER A 87 -7.85 0.16 -10.40
N LEU A 88 -7.11 -0.32 -9.39
CA LEU A 88 -7.25 0.06 -7.97
C LEU A 88 -6.31 1.20 -7.55
N ARG A 89 -5.55 1.82 -8.49
CA ARG A 89 -4.57 2.88 -8.17
C ARG A 89 -5.20 4.07 -7.43
N ASP A 90 -6.36 4.54 -7.88
CA ASP A 90 -7.07 5.65 -7.23
C ASP A 90 -7.57 5.26 -5.83
N LEU A 91 -7.94 3.99 -5.63
CA LEU A 91 -8.36 3.49 -4.32
C LEU A 91 -7.16 3.40 -3.37
N ALA A 92 -6.01 2.93 -3.85
CA ALA A 92 -4.77 2.89 -3.08
C ALA A 92 -4.32 4.29 -2.65
N LEU A 93 -4.38 5.28 -3.54
CA LEU A 93 -4.07 6.67 -3.21
C LEU A 93 -4.96 7.21 -2.09
N GLN A 94 -6.27 6.98 -2.16
CA GLN A 94 -7.21 7.39 -1.12
C GLN A 94 -6.93 6.71 0.22
N ALA A 95 -6.60 5.42 0.22
CA ALA A 95 -6.24 4.71 1.44
C ALA A 95 -4.95 5.26 2.06
N LEU A 96 -3.90 5.51 1.26
CA LEU A 96 -2.66 6.13 1.74
C LEU A 96 -2.90 7.55 2.29
N ASP A 97 -3.75 8.34 1.65
CA ASP A 97 -4.17 9.65 2.17
C ASP A 97 -4.85 9.52 3.54
N ARG A 98 -5.71 8.51 3.69
CA ARG A 98 -6.41 8.25 4.95
C ARG A 98 -5.47 7.78 6.06
N VAL A 99 -4.51 6.90 5.77
CA VAL A 99 -3.46 6.46 6.72
C VAL A 99 -2.67 7.65 7.25
N MET A 100 -2.42 8.64 6.38
CA MET A 100 -1.65 9.86 6.69
C MET A 100 -2.50 10.97 7.33
N THR A 101 -3.76 10.70 7.69
CA THR A 101 -4.69 11.66 8.28
C THR A 101 -5.08 11.22 9.69
N GLU A 102 -4.96 12.11 10.67
CA GLU A 102 -5.41 11.84 12.04
C GLU A 102 -6.95 11.73 12.14
N PRO A 103 -7.48 10.87 13.02
CA PRO A 103 -6.75 10.00 13.94
C PRO A 103 -6.28 8.69 13.27
N SER A 104 -5.01 8.33 13.48
CA SER A 104 -4.34 7.17 12.88
C SER A 104 -3.22 6.67 13.79
N GLU A 105 -3.39 5.48 14.36
CA GLU A 105 -2.41 4.88 15.28
C GLU A 105 -1.05 4.69 14.61
N LEU A 106 -1.01 4.21 13.36
CA LEU A 106 0.25 3.99 12.66
C LEU A 106 1.01 5.31 12.47
N LEU A 107 0.29 6.39 12.15
CA LEU A 107 0.86 7.72 12.02
C LEU A 107 1.44 8.20 13.35
N ASP A 108 0.67 8.07 14.44
CA ASP A 108 1.09 8.45 15.79
C ASP A 108 2.36 7.68 16.20
N LEU A 109 2.38 6.35 15.99
CA LEU A 109 3.53 5.48 16.32
C LEU A 109 4.82 5.89 15.59
N TRP A 110 4.72 6.26 14.31
CA TRP A 110 5.87 6.73 13.53
C TRP A 110 6.29 8.16 13.90
N ASP A 111 5.36 9.02 14.30
CA ASP A 111 5.67 10.38 14.77
C ASP A 111 6.30 10.41 16.17
N GLU A 112 6.00 9.42 17.00
CA GLU A 112 6.68 9.18 18.29
C GLU A 112 8.13 8.65 18.10
N SER A 113 8.48 8.23 16.88
CA SER A 113 9.78 7.64 16.50
C SER A 113 10.49 8.48 15.42
N ASP A 114 11.55 7.95 14.79
CA ASP A 114 12.12 8.55 13.57
C ASP A 114 11.32 8.11 12.33
N GLY A 115 10.11 8.66 12.17
CA GLY A 115 9.19 8.33 11.08
C GLY A 115 9.55 8.94 9.71
N GLY A 116 10.65 9.68 9.59
CA GLY A 116 11.06 10.34 8.35
C GLY A 116 11.20 9.37 7.16
N PRO A 117 11.93 8.26 7.30
CA PRO A 117 12.07 7.26 6.24
C PRO A 117 10.74 6.58 5.86
N TRP A 118 9.91 6.24 6.84
CA TRP A 118 8.57 5.66 6.59
C TRP A 118 7.69 6.63 5.79
N ARG A 119 7.62 7.91 6.19
CA ARG A 119 6.87 8.95 5.46
C ARG A 119 7.39 9.15 4.03
N ALA A 120 8.70 9.02 3.82
CA ALA A 120 9.30 9.05 2.48
C ALA A 120 8.86 7.85 1.65
N HIS A 121 8.77 6.66 2.25
CA HIS A 121 8.27 5.47 1.58
C HIS A 121 6.81 5.62 1.14
N ILE A 122 5.94 6.13 2.02
CA ILE A 122 4.54 6.43 1.67
C ILE A 122 4.44 7.43 0.51
N ARG A 123 5.31 8.44 0.48
CA ARG A 123 5.36 9.40 -0.64
C ARG A 123 5.75 8.73 -1.96
N ASN A 124 6.77 7.88 -1.95
CA ASN A 124 7.20 7.15 -3.15
C ASN A 124 6.08 6.25 -3.70
N LEU A 125 5.34 5.56 -2.82
CA LEU A 125 4.17 4.77 -3.24
C LEU A 125 3.13 5.66 -3.94
N ARG A 126 2.82 6.83 -3.38
CA ARG A 126 1.88 7.78 -4.00
C ARG A 126 2.36 8.27 -5.37
N ASP A 127 3.65 8.56 -5.51
CA ASP A 127 4.22 9.04 -6.76
C ASP A 127 4.10 7.98 -7.86
N VAL A 128 4.40 6.71 -7.54
CA VAL A 128 4.25 5.56 -8.46
C VAL A 128 2.78 5.29 -8.80
N LEU A 129 1.89 5.42 -7.82
CA LEU A 129 0.45 5.17 -8.02
C LEU A 129 -0.23 6.28 -8.83
N THR A 130 0.29 7.50 -8.79
CA THR A 130 -0.27 8.63 -9.55
C THR A 130 -0.08 8.40 -11.05
N PRO A 131 -1.15 8.43 -11.86
CA PRO A 131 -1.02 8.35 -13.30
C PRO A 131 -0.18 9.52 -13.81
N GLN A 132 0.99 9.24 -14.39
CA GLN A 132 1.75 10.26 -15.09
C GLN A 132 0.93 10.69 -16.32
N PRO A 133 0.68 11.99 -16.53
CA PRO A 133 0.07 12.45 -17.77
C PRO A 133 0.94 11.94 -18.91
N SER A 134 0.36 11.15 -19.82
CA SER A 134 1.08 10.65 -20.99
C SER A 134 1.70 11.85 -21.68
N GLY A 135 3.04 11.92 -21.65
CA GLY A 135 3.79 13.05 -22.18
C GLY A 135 3.30 13.36 -23.57
N GLU A 136 2.67 14.53 -23.71
CA GLU A 136 2.38 15.11 -25.00
C GLU A 136 3.70 15.15 -25.76
N GLN A 137 3.78 14.29 -26.77
CA GLN A 137 4.91 14.16 -27.65
C GLN A 137 5.04 15.49 -28.38
N LEU A 138 5.76 16.44 -27.78
CA LEU A 138 6.19 17.69 -28.40
C LEU A 138 7.20 17.35 -29.49
N ASN A 139 6.68 16.81 -30.60
CA ASN A 139 7.30 16.90 -31.90
C ASN A 139 7.32 18.39 -32.27
N LEU A 140 8.34 19.10 -31.80
CA LEU A 140 8.71 20.38 -32.37
C LEU A 140 9.28 20.07 -33.76
N ILE A 141 8.48 20.41 -34.77
CA ILE A 141 8.87 20.48 -36.19
C ILE A 141 9.62 21.79 -36.43
#